data_AF-A0A935WEU5-F1
#
_entry.id   AF-A0A935WEU5-F1
#
_cell.length_a   1.000
_cell.length_b   1.000
_cell.length_c   1.000
_cell.angle_alpha   90.00
_cell.angle_beta   90.00
_cell.angle_gamma   90.00
#
_symmetry.space_group_name_H-M   'P 1'
#
loop_
_entity.id
_entity.type
_entity.pdbx_description
1 polymer ?
#
loop_
_entity_poly.entity_id
_entity_poly.type
_entity_poly.pdbx_seq_one_letter_code
_entity_poly.pdbx_strand_id
1 'polypeptide(L)'
;MGDRDQIESAARAHLGAYDILAYFVPGATFLSAVIALEWLADKGRASAQGRCVAPSCVPATPFFTTLKTVLALNPGSSWLTDAFVVASVLLAAYVIGHLVASVSAVAIDRMYMARGIGYPLPFLLGKAARTDDAEDSSHYYRALMFWVNGYLLMRYLALPGVLPVNSLLPAPFGEHLPRLTGADLGVATWALGSIVVTLIATRAFTKLQALGRPKAVMPLDPANRLLRLVRLILAALAFPSRAVTVLIRSTTGTHRQVDAETTKAFTRRLREQLGIPDGAADEHLYQCSAAYWYALIAVRRGDPMALSPLENWMRLYSFARNLAAAFYLAFLYGIFWWRAQGAALSATSEADRAALQVLPLVAFTVAFLLLQRYHYLYTDYYTKHLIRSYAFPPSTDRTTSLAGIGP
;
A
#
# COMPACT_ATOMS: atom_id res chain seq x y z
N MET A 1 -32.98 19.19 6.78
CA MET A 1 -32.85 18.73 5.38
C MET A 1 -31.79 19.50 4.59
N GLY A 2 -31.53 20.80 4.85
CA GLY A 2 -30.49 21.57 4.14
C GLY A 2 -29.03 21.09 4.28
N ASP A 3 -28.69 20.38 5.36
CA ASP A 3 -27.34 19.83 5.57
C ASP A 3 -26.94 18.76 4.55
N ARG A 4 -27.90 17.98 4.04
CA ARG A 4 -27.60 16.86 3.15
C ARG A 4 -27.22 17.36 1.75
N ASP A 5 -27.89 18.39 1.25
CA ASP A 5 -27.61 18.97 -0.07
C ASP A 5 -26.31 19.79 -0.06
N GLN A 6 -25.96 20.42 1.07
CA GLN A 6 -24.65 21.06 1.25
C GLN A 6 -23.51 20.04 1.37
N ILE A 7 -23.73 18.93 2.09
CA ILE A 7 -22.76 17.83 2.15
C ILE A 7 -22.62 17.18 0.77
N GLU A 8 -23.72 16.98 0.01
CA GLU A 8 -23.65 16.47 -1.35
C GLU A 8 -23.02 17.45 -2.32
N SER A 9 -23.26 18.76 -2.24
CA SER A 9 -22.62 19.74 -3.11
C SER A 9 -21.14 19.92 -2.79
N ALA A 10 -20.75 19.85 -1.51
CA ALA A 10 -19.36 19.83 -1.08
C ALA A 10 -18.66 18.50 -1.42
N ALA A 11 -19.40 17.38 -1.42
CA ALA A 11 -18.89 16.06 -1.83
C ALA A 11 -18.86 15.86 -3.35
N ARG A 12 -19.66 16.62 -4.12
CA ARG A 12 -19.50 16.83 -5.56
C ARG A 12 -18.26 17.72 -5.78
N ALA A 13 -17.12 17.20 -5.34
CA ALA A 13 -15.82 17.75 -5.67
C ALA A 13 -15.78 17.94 -7.18
N HIS A 14 -15.62 19.19 -7.61
CA HIS A 14 -15.25 19.50 -8.97
C HIS A 14 -14.12 18.56 -9.36
N LEU A 15 -14.30 17.78 -10.43
CA LEU A 15 -13.27 16.95 -11.03
C LEU A 15 -12.02 17.81 -11.21
N GLY A 16 -11.09 17.70 -10.27
CA GLY A 16 -9.91 18.52 -10.24
C GLY A 16 -8.91 17.95 -11.23
N ALA A 17 -7.99 18.81 -11.68
CA ALA A 17 -6.78 18.33 -12.36
C ALA A 17 -6.07 17.25 -11.50
N TYR A 18 -6.17 17.37 -10.17
CA TYR A 18 -5.62 16.38 -9.26
C TYR A 18 -6.28 15.01 -9.39
N ASP A 19 -7.61 14.93 -9.51
CA ASP A 19 -8.31 13.66 -9.60
C ASP A 19 -7.91 12.95 -10.89
N ILE A 20 -7.83 13.68 -12.01
CA ILE A 20 -7.36 13.14 -13.28
C ILE A 20 -5.92 12.63 -13.15
N LEU A 21 -5.00 13.44 -12.62
CA LEU A 21 -3.59 13.06 -12.45
C LEU A 21 -3.39 11.91 -11.46
N ALA A 22 -4.24 11.80 -10.43
CA ALA A 22 -4.15 10.77 -9.41
C ALA A 22 -4.46 9.36 -9.92
N TYR A 23 -5.17 9.25 -11.03
CA TYR A 23 -5.39 7.98 -11.74
C TYR A 23 -4.51 7.87 -12.98
N PHE A 24 -4.43 8.92 -13.79
CA PHE A 24 -3.69 8.92 -15.04
C PHE A 24 -2.20 8.60 -14.83
N VAL A 25 -1.52 9.28 -13.90
CA VAL A 25 -0.06 9.10 -13.73
C VAL A 25 0.27 7.68 -13.25
N PRO A 26 -0.36 7.09 -12.21
CA PRO A 26 -0.10 5.70 -11.83
C PRO A 26 -0.35 4.70 -12.97
N GLY A 27 -1.41 4.87 -13.75
CA GLY A 27 -1.67 3.99 -14.88
C GLY A 27 -0.66 4.14 -16.01
N ALA A 28 -0.27 5.38 -16.34
CA ALA A 28 0.79 5.66 -17.30
C ALA A 28 2.15 5.12 -16.84
N THR A 29 2.47 5.23 -15.54
CA THR A 29 3.68 4.66 -14.93
C THR A 29 3.70 3.13 -15.09
N PHE A 30 2.61 2.46 -14.75
CA PHE A 30 2.49 1.01 -14.92
C PHE A 30 2.67 0.60 -16.39
N LEU A 31 1.91 1.22 -17.31
CA LEU A 31 2.01 0.93 -18.74
C LEU A 31 3.42 1.17 -19.29
N SER A 32 4.05 2.28 -18.91
CA SER A 32 5.41 2.60 -19.36
C SER A 32 6.42 1.56 -18.89
N ALA A 33 6.30 1.09 -17.64
CA ALA A 33 7.18 0.03 -17.12
C ALA A 33 6.97 -1.30 -17.86
N VAL A 34 5.72 -1.67 -18.15
CA VAL A 34 5.37 -2.87 -18.93
C VAL A 34 5.93 -2.78 -20.35
N ILE A 35 5.70 -1.65 -21.04
CA ILE A 35 6.18 -1.42 -22.40
C ILE A 35 7.72 -1.41 -22.44
N ALA A 36 8.38 -0.80 -21.46
CA ALA A 36 9.84 -0.79 -21.38
C ALA A 36 10.41 -2.22 -21.21
N LEU A 37 9.78 -3.04 -20.36
CA LEU A 37 10.14 -4.45 -20.18
C LEU A 37 9.98 -5.22 -21.49
N GLU A 38 8.83 -5.09 -22.15
CA GLU A 38 8.53 -5.79 -23.41
C GLU A 38 9.41 -5.33 -24.57
N TRP A 39 9.74 -4.04 -24.63
CA TRP A 39 10.66 -3.48 -25.62
C TRP A 39 12.08 -4.05 -25.45
N LEU A 40 12.59 -4.10 -24.21
CA LEU A 40 13.88 -4.71 -23.91
C LEU A 40 13.88 -6.20 -24.29
N ALA A 41 12.77 -6.89 -24.05
CA ALA A 41 12.62 -8.29 -24.40
C ALA A 41 12.67 -8.52 -25.91
N ASP A 42 11.97 -7.68 -26.68
CA ASP A 42 11.99 -7.74 -28.14
C ASP A 42 13.38 -7.41 -28.71
N LYS A 43 14.10 -6.46 -28.10
CA LYS A 43 15.49 -6.18 -28.47
C LYS A 43 16.39 -7.39 -28.20
N GLY A 44 16.26 -8.02 -27.03
CA GLY A 44 16.97 -9.26 -26.70
C GLY A 44 16.66 -10.40 -27.67
N ARG A 45 15.41 -10.49 -28.15
CA ARG A 45 14.99 -11.44 -29.20
C ARG A 45 15.72 -11.20 -30.52
N ALA A 46 15.82 -9.95 -30.98
CA ALA A 46 16.53 -9.63 -32.22
C ALA A 46 18.00 -10.07 -32.15
N SER A 47 18.64 -9.92 -30.99
CA SER A 47 19.99 -10.45 -30.75
C SER A 47 20.07 -11.98 -30.71
N ALA A 48 18.96 -12.67 -30.42
CA ALA A 48 18.89 -14.12 -30.26
C ALA A 48 18.40 -14.88 -31.50
N GLN A 49 17.89 -14.19 -32.54
CA GLN A 49 17.34 -14.81 -33.76
C GLN A 49 18.34 -15.68 -34.54
N GLY A 50 19.65 -15.52 -34.31
CA GLY A 50 20.65 -16.46 -34.83
C GLY A 50 20.80 -17.78 -34.04
N ARG A 51 20.11 -17.92 -32.90
CA ARG A 51 20.29 -19.02 -31.93
C ARG A 51 19.01 -19.79 -31.59
N CYS A 52 17.81 -19.24 -31.84
CA CYS A 52 16.54 -19.92 -31.59
C CYS A 52 15.77 -20.10 -32.90
N VAL A 53 15.52 -21.35 -33.29
CA VAL A 53 14.79 -21.70 -34.53
C VAL A 53 13.30 -21.94 -34.27
N ALA A 54 12.89 -22.16 -33.01
CA ALA A 54 11.52 -22.52 -32.68
C ALA A 54 10.60 -21.29 -32.49
N PRO A 55 9.39 -21.27 -33.09
CA PRO A 55 8.39 -20.22 -32.89
C PRO A 55 7.96 -20.04 -31.43
N SER A 56 8.06 -21.10 -30.62
CA SER A 56 7.82 -21.08 -29.18
C SER A 56 8.88 -20.32 -28.37
N CYS A 57 10.00 -19.91 -28.99
CA CYS A 57 11.01 -19.04 -28.39
C CYS A 57 10.63 -17.55 -28.45
N VAL A 58 9.50 -17.16 -29.06
CA VAL A 58 9.16 -15.73 -29.23
C VAL A 58 8.46 -15.23 -27.97
N PRO A 59 9.04 -14.27 -27.23
CA PRO A 59 8.39 -13.72 -26.06
C PRO A 59 7.05 -13.09 -26.42
N ALA A 60 5.98 -13.52 -25.76
CA ALA A 60 4.70 -12.84 -25.86
C ALA A 60 4.86 -11.42 -25.29
N THR A 61 4.74 -10.42 -26.15
CA THR A 61 4.82 -9.00 -25.81
C THR A 61 3.52 -8.33 -26.23
N PRO A 62 2.38 -8.69 -25.60
CA PRO A 62 1.07 -8.32 -26.11
C PRO A 62 0.90 -6.80 -26.19
N PHE A 63 1.35 -6.05 -25.19
CA PHE A 63 1.18 -4.59 -25.19
C PHE A 63 2.04 -3.92 -26.24
N PHE A 64 3.32 -4.29 -26.29
CA PHE A 64 4.28 -3.72 -27.21
C PHE A 64 4.02 -4.16 -28.66
N THR A 65 3.63 -5.42 -28.88
CA THR A 65 3.21 -5.93 -30.20
C THR A 65 1.94 -5.25 -30.64
N THR A 66 0.92 -5.10 -29.79
CA THR A 66 -0.29 -4.34 -30.14
C THR A 66 0.06 -2.91 -30.48
N LEU A 67 0.89 -2.23 -29.69
CA LEU A 67 1.33 -0.87 -29.98
C LEU A 67 2.09 -0.78 -31.31
N LYS A 68 3.04 -1.69 -31.55
CA LYS A 68 3.76 -1.79 -32.82
C LYS A 68 2.83 -2.03 -33.99
N THR A 69 1.90 -2.97 -33.89
CA THR A 69 0.94 -3.27 -34.96
C THR A 69 0.06 -2.07 -35.24
N VAL A 70 -0.49 -1.43 -34.20
CA VAL A 70 -1.31 -0.21 -34.34
C VAL A 70 -0.54 0.92 -35.02
N LEU A 71 0.73 1.12 -34.67
CA LEU A 71 1.59 2.13 -35.29
C LEU A 71 2.08 1.73 -36.69
N ALA A 72 2.34 0.44 -36.94
CA ALA A 72 2.90 -0.08 -38.19
C ALA A 72 1.83 -0.33 -39.26
N LEU A 73 0.55 -0.45 -38.91
CA LEU A 73 -0.55 -0.62 -39.86
C LEU A 73 -0.75 0.59 -40.79
N ASN A 74 -0.05 1.71 -40.58
CA ASN A 74 -0.15 2.89 -41.44
C ASN A 74 1.23 3.51 -41.75
N PRO A 75 2.03 2.91 -42.65
CA PRO A 75 3.16 3.63 -43.26
C PRO A 75 2.59 4.75 -44.15
N GLY A 76 2.44 5.94 -43.56
CA GLY A 76 1.66 7.07 -44.11
C GLY A 76 0.49 7.52 -43.23
N SER A 77 0.52 7.21 -41.93
CA SER A 77 -0.54 7.59 -40.99
C SER A 77 -0.86 9.08 -41.10
N SER A 78 -2.15 9.36 -41.21
CA SER A 78 -2.63 10.73 -41.03
C SER A 78 -2.41 11.13 -39.57
N TRP A 79 -2.19 12.43 -39.32
CA TRP A 79 -2.12 12.97 -37.95
C TRP A 79 -3.33 12.57 -37.09
N LEU A 80 -4.49 12.31 -37.72
CA LEU A 80 -5.70 11.87 -37.05
C LEU A 80 -5.57 10.45 -36.47
N THR A 81 -4.92 9.53 -37.19
CA THR A 81 -4.63 8.18 -36.71
C THR A 81 -3.71 8.24 -35.50
N ASP A 82 -2.63 9.02 -35.58
CA ASP A 82 -1.69 9.19 -34.47
C ASP A 82 -2.39 9.80 -33.25
N ALA A 83 -3.22 10.83 -33.45
CA ALA A 83 -4.01 11.44 -32.39
C ALA A 83 -4.97 10.43 -31.73
N PHE A 84 -5.61 9.56 -32.53
CA PHE A 84 -6.49 8.51 -32.01
C PHE A 84 -5.74 7.46 -31.19
N VAL A 85 -4.54 7.05 -31.64
CA VAL A 85 -3.68 6.12 -30.90
C VAL A 85 -3.24 6.75 -29.58
N VAL A 86 -2.78 8.00 -29.61
CA VAL A 86 -2.42 8.74 -28.40
C VAL A 86 -3.62 8.82 -27.45
N ALA A 87 -4.80 9.24 -27.93
CA ALA A 87 -6.00 9.31 -27.11
C ALA A 87 -6.39 7.95 -26.50
N SER A 88 -6.25 6.86 -27.26
CA SER A 88 -6.51 5.50 -26.78
C SER A 88 -5.53 5.05 -25.70
N VAL A 89 -4.23 5.36 -25.86
CA VAL A 89 -3.22 5.08 -24.83
C VAL A 89 -3.47 5.91 -23.58
N LEU A 90 -3.85 7.18 -23.73
CA LEU A 90 -4.20 8.05 -22.61
C LEU A 90 -5.43 7.53 -21.85
N LEU A 91 -6.46 7.09 -22.56
CA LEU A 91 -7.65 6.49 -21.98
C LEU A 91 -7.32 5.17 -21.25
N ALA A 92 -6.51 4.30 -21.87
CA ALA A 92 -6.06 3.06 -21.26
C ALA A 92 -5.27 3.32 -19.97
N ALA A 93 -4.35 4.30 -19.98
CA ALA A 93 -3.62 4.73 -18.80
C ALA A 93 -4.57 5.19 -17.69
N TYR A 94 -5.58 5.99 -18.02
CA TYR A 94 -6.58 6.44 -17.05
C TYR A 94 -7.39 5.28 -16.43
N VAL A 95 -7.88 4.35 -17.26
CA VAL A 95 -8.66 3.18 -16.80
C VAL A 95 -7.80 2.27 -15.91
N ILE A 96 -6.56 1.98 -16.33
CA ILE A 96 -5.62 1.19 -15.53
C ILE A 96 -5.31 1.92 -14.22
N GLY A 97 -5.18 3.24 -14.25
CA GLY A 97 -5.06 4.11 -13.07
C GLY A 97 -6.12 3.85 -12.00
N HIS A 98 -7.39 3.72 -12.41
CA HIS A 98 -8.50 3.38 -11.50
C HIS A 98 -8.38 1.98 -10.90
N LEU A 99 -7.92 1.00 -11.69
CA LEU A 99 -7.64 -0.34 -11.20
C LEU A 99 -6.50 -0.32 -10.16
N VAL A 100 -5.40 0.37 -10.46
CA VAL A 100 -4.27 0.56 -9.54
C VAL A 100 -4.76 1.21 -8.25
N ALA A 101 -5.55 2.28 -8.33
CA ALA A 101 -6.08 2.97 -7.16
C ALA A 101 -6.95 2.04 -6.31
N SER A 102 -7.82 1.24 -6.93
CA SER A 102 -8.67 0.26 -6.26
C SER A 102 -7.85 -0.81 -5.52
N VAL A 103 -6.85 -1.39 -6.20
CA VAL A 103 -5.92 -2.36 -5.59
C VAL A 103 -5.18 -1.72 -4.42
N SER A 104 -4.67 -0.50 -4.59
CA SER A 104 -3.93 0.22 -3.55
C SER A 104 -4.79 0.54 -2.33
N ALA A 105 -6.06 0.91 -2.51
CA ALA A 105 -6.99 1.18 -1.41
C ALA A 105 -7.28 -0.10 -0.60
N VAL A 106 -7.40 -1.25 -1.25
CA VAL A 106 -7.61 -2.53 -0.55
C VAL A 106 -6.32 -3.00 0.12
N ALA A 107 -5.22 -3.12 -0.63
CA ALA A 107 -3.98 -3.70 -0.15
C ALA A 107 -3.25 -2.79 0.84
N ILE A 108 -3.12 -1.49 0.52
CA ILE A 108 -2.35 -0.56 1.35
C ILE A 108 -3.22 0.03 2.45
N ASP A 109 -4.35 0.68 2.14
CA ASP A 109 -5.12 1.35 3.21
C ASP A 109 -5.84 0.34 4.11
N ARG A 110 -6.58 -0.61 3.55
CA ARG A 110 -7.40 -1.53 4.37
C ARG A 110 -6.57 -2.62 5.01
N MET A 111 -5.72 -3.31 4.26
CA MET A 111 -4.96 -4.43 4.81
C MET A 111 -3.69 -3.97 5.53
N TYR A 112 -2.82 -3.21 4.88
CA TYR A 112 -1.54 -2.82 5.48
C TYR A 112 -1.70 -1.76 6.58
N MET A 113 -2.40 -0.65 6.33
CA MET A 113 -2.53 0.42 7.31
C MET A 113 -3.60 0.15 8.36
N ALA A 114 -4.87 -0.03 7.97
CA ALA A 114 -5.95 -0.12 8.94
C ALA A 114 -5.90 -1.41 9.76
N ARG A 115 -5.50 -2.53 9.16
CA ARG A 115 -5.42 -3.82 9.85
C ARG A 115 -4.01 -4.19 10.30
N GLY A 116 -2.99 -3.97 9.48
CA GLY A 116 -1.60 -4.31 9.81
C GLY A 116 -0.96 -3.35 10.80
N ILE A 117 -0.74 -2.09 10.41
CA ILE A 117 -0.04 -1.11 11.25
C ILE A 117 -0.94 -0.55 12.35
N GLY A 118 -2.23 -0.35 12.04
CA GLY A 118 -3.16 0.45 12.83
C GLY A 118 -3.14 1.93 12.43
N TYR A 119 -4.22 2.64 12.73
CA TYR A 119 -4.27 4.10 12.56
C TYR A 119 -3.25 4.77 13.50
N PRO A 120 -2.52 5.80 13.03
CA PRO A 120 -1.49 6.45 13.84
C PRO A 120 -2.06 7.31 14.98
N LEU A 121 -3.36 7.63 14.95
CA LEU A 121 -3.99 8.56 15.90
C LEU A 121 -3.72 8.23 17.38
N PRO A 122 -3.96 7.01 17.91
CA PRO A 122 -3.75 6.74 19.34
C PRO A 122 -2.28 6.91 19.74
N PHE A 123 -1.38 6.44 18.87
CA PHE A 123 0.06 6.57 19.07
C PHE A 123 0.51 8.04 19.09
N LEU A 124 0.02 8.85 18.15
CA LEU A 124 0.36 10.27 18.06
C LEU A 124 -0.14 11.07 19.27
N LEU A 125 -1.24 10.64 19.89
CA LEU A 125 -1.81 11.21 21.11
C LEU A 125 -1.19 10.64 22.40
N GLY A 126 -0.15 9.81 22.31
CA GLY A 126 0.49 9.19 23.48
C GLY A 126 -0.37 8.19 24.23
N LYS A 127 -1.41 7.64 23.59
CA LYS A 127 -2.30 6.63 24.17
C LYS A 127 -1.79 5.22 23.82
N ALA A 128 -1.92 4.28 24.76
CA ALA A 128 -1.55 2.88 24.52
C ALA A 128 -2.38 2.27 23.38
N ALA A 129 -1.75 1.43 22.58
CA ALA A 129 -2.48 0.62 21.60
C ALA A 129 -3.33 -0.44 22.34
N ARG A 130 -4.53 -0.74 21.82
CA ARG A 130 -5.41 -1.78 22.39
C ARG A 130 -4.69 -3.14 22.36
N THR A 131 -4.62 -3.81 23.51
CA THR A 131 -3.84 -5.05 23.69
C THR A 131 -4.52 -6.33 23.19
N ASP A 132 -5.86 -6.41 23.11
CA ASP A 132 -6.46 -7.76 23.17
C ASP A 132 -7.01 -8.35 21.85
N ASP A 133 -7.71 -7.57 21.01
CA ASP A 133 -8.31 -8.09 19.75
C ASP A 133 -7.73 -7.45 18.48
N ALA A 134 -7.27 -6.20 18.60
CA ALA A 134 -6.65 -5.49 17.49
C ALA A 134 -5.26 -6.06 17.19
N GLU A 135 -4.52 -6.49 18.21
CA GLU A 135 -3.16 -7.03 18.10
C GLU A 135 -3.12 -8.30 17.27
N ASP A 136 -4.00 -9.27 17.52
CA ASP A 136 -4.05 -10.55 16.78
C ASP A 136 -4.24 -10.32 15.28
N SER A 137 -5.20 -9.45 14.92
CA SER A 137 -5.44 -9.11 13.52
C SER A 137 -4.24 -8.37 12.91
N SER A 138 -3.61 -7.47 13.66
CA SER A 138 -2.42 -6.74 13.23
C SER A 138 -1.24 -7.66 12.97
N HIS A 139 -0.96 -8.61 13.86
CA HIS A 139 0.09 -9.60 13.66
C HIS A 139 -0.15 -10.44 12.41
N TYR A 140 -1.38 -10.93 12.20
CA TYR A 140 -1.77 -11.63 10.98
C TYR A 140 -1.43 -10.83 9.72
N TYR A 141 -1.90 -9.59 9.62
CA TYR A 141 -1.75 -8.80 8.39
C TYR A 141 -0.31 -8.35 8.15
N ARG A 142 0.44 -8.05 9.22
CA ARG A 142 1.88 -7.74 9.14
C ARG A 142 2.68 -8.95 8.65
N ALA A 143 2.43 -10.13 9.21
CA ALA A 143 3.08 -11.37 8.80
C ALA A 143 2.73 -11.70 7.34
N LEU A 144 1.44 -11.67 6.99
CA LEU A 144 0.97 -11.95 5.64
C LEU A 144 1.65 -11.04 4.60
N MET A 145 1.61 -9.72 4.82
CA MET A 145 2.23 -8.77 3.89
C MET A 145 3.73 -8.98 3.78
N PHE A 146 4.44 -9.14 4.90
CA PHE A 146 5.88 -9.33 4.88
C PHE A 146 6.28 -10.61 4.14
N TRP A 147 5.67 -11.75 4.49
CA TRP A 147 6.07 -13.05 3.93
C TRP A 147 5.61 -13.25 2.49
N VAL A 148 4.45 -12.72 2.08
CA VAL A 148 4.03 -12.77 0.66
C VAL A 148 4.98 -11.95 -0.20
N ASN A 149 5.31 -10.72 0.19
CA ASN A 149 6.22 -9.87 -0.56
C ASN A 149 7.65 -10.43 -0.55
N GLY A 150 8.11 -10.91 0.61
CA GLY A 150 9.39 -11.60 0.74
C GLY A 150 9.46 -12.82 -0.18
N TYR A 151 8.45 -13.69 -0.17
CA TYR A 151 8.37 -14.84 -1.07
C TYR A 151 8.46 -14.43 -2.55
N LEU A 152 7.69 -13.43 -2.98
CA LEU A 152 7.70 -12.95 -4.37
C LEU A 152 9.07 -12.38 -4.77
N LEU A 153 9.71 -11.62 -3.88
CA LEU A 153 11.06 -11.12 -4.09
C LEU A 153 12.08 -12.28 -4.17
N MET A 154 12.03 -13.23 -3.23
CA MET A 154 12.94 -14.39 -3.26
C MET A 154 12.75 -15.24 -4.51
N ARG A 155 11.50 -15.42 -4.96
CA ARG A 155 11.18 -16.10 -6.23
C ARG A 155 11.77 -15.37 -7.41
N TYR A 156 11.66 -14.05 -7.43
CA TYR A 156 12.25 -13.23 -8.46
C TYR A 156 13.77 -13.36 -8.50
N LEU A 157 14.42 -13.24 -7.34
CA LEU A 157 15.87 -13.35 -7.18
C LEU A 157 16.42 -14.75 -7.51
N ALA A 158 15.58 -15.77 -7.45
CA ALA A 158 15.93 -17.14 -7.80
C ALA A 158 15.77 -17.48 -9.30
N LEU A 159 15.25 -16.55 -10.10
CA LEU A 159 15.12 -16.77 -11.52
C LEU A 159 16.51 -16.95 -12.16
N PRO A 160 16.68 -17.89 -13.11
CA PRO A 160 17.98 -18.16 -13.71
C PRO A 160 18.64 -16.89 -14.27
N GLY A 161 19.86 -16.64 -13.81
CA GLY A 161 20.67 -15.51 -14.25
C GLY A 161 20.39 -14.19 -13.56
N VAL A 162 19.34 -14.06 -12.71
CA VAL A 162 19.20 -12.88 -11.84
C VAL A 162 20.40 -12.90 -10.92
N LEU A 163 21.19 -11.80 -10.92
CA LEU A 163 22.32 -11.48 -10.03
C LEU A 163 22.60 -12.60 -9.04
N PRO A 164 23.76 -13.29 -9.04
CA PRO A 164 23.96 -14.47 -8.19
C PRO A 164 23.75 -14.08 -6.72
N VAL A 165 22.51 -14.16 -6.24
CA VAL A 165 22.13 -13.70 -4.90
C VAL A 165 22.83 -14.57 -3.87
N ASN A 166 23.15 -15.80 -4.26
CA ASN A 166 24.01 -16.71 -3.53
C ASN A 166 25.40 -16.10 -3.21
N SER A 167 25.91 -15.20 -4.05
CA SER A 167 27.18 -14.49 -3.80
C SER A 167 27.04 -13.27 -2.87
N LEU A 168 25.84 -12.70 -2.77
CA LEU A 168 25.54 -11.56 -1.90
C LEU A 168 25.03 -11.99 -0.51
N LEU A 169 24.52 -13.22 -0.40
CA LEU A 169 24.03 -13.79 0.86
C LEU A 169 25.14 -14.56 1.59
N PRO A 170 25.17 -14.53 2.93
CA PRO A 170 26.07 -15.36 3.72
C PRO A 170 25.90 -16.85 3.39
N ALA A 171 26.99 -17.63 3.49
CA ALA A 171 27.09 -19.02 3.03
C ALA A 171 25.93 -19.98 3.37
N PRO A 172 25.30 -20.00 4.57
CA PRO A 172 24.16 -20.91 4.75
C PRO A 172 22.94 -20.49 3.93
N PHE A 173 22.72 -19.18 3.73
CA PHE A 173 21.59 -18.70 2.96
C PHE A 173 21.81 -18.90 1.46
N GLY A 174 23.00 -18.60 0.95
CA GLY A 174 23.32 -18.76 -0.47
C GLY A 174 23.24 -20.22 -0.96
N GLU A 175 23.60 -21.19 -0.12
CA GLU A 175 23.52 -22.62 -0.46
C GLU A 175 22.10 -23.19 -0.35
N HIS A 176 21.29 -22.70 0.60
CA HIS A 176 19.92 -23.17 0.79
C HIS A 176 18.89 -22.42 -0.07
N LEU A 177 19.20 -21.21 -0.54
CA LEU A 177 18.29 -20.41 -1.34
C LEU A 177 17.79 -21.17 -2.57
N PRO A 178 18.67 -21.73 -3.43
CA PRO A 178 18.23 -22.44 -4.63
C PRO A 178 17.36 -23.67 -4.33
N ARG A 179 17.50 -24.28 -3.14
CA ARG A 179 16.63 -25.39 -2.69
C ARG A 179 15.28 -24.89 -2.20
N LEU A 180 15.25 -23.74 -1.52
CA LEU A 180 14.03 -23.10 -1.03
C LEU A 180 13.25 -22.39 -2.16
N THR A 181 13.93 -21.92 -3.20
CA THR A 181 13.35 -21.12 -4.28
C THR A 181 13.34 -21.83 -5.63
N GLY A 182 13.96 -23.01 -5.72
CA GLY A 182 14.05 -23.83 -6.93
C GLY A 182 12.71 -24.31 -7.47
N ALA A 183 12.79 -25.08 -8.55
CA ALA A 183 11.65 -25.57 -9.33
C ALA A 183 10.68 -26.46 -8.55
N ASP A 184 11.03 -26.91 -7.32
CA ASP A 184 10.10 -27.48 -6.35
C ASP A 184 9.16 -26.39 -5.83
N LEU A 185 8.28 -25.98 -6.75
CA LEU A 185 7.18 -25.07 -6.56
C LEU A 185 6.36 -25.46 -5.33
N GLY A 186 6.30 -26.77 -5.06
CA GLY A 186 5.65 -27.39 -3.92
C GLY A 186 6.07 -26.76 -2.60
N VAL A 187 7.32 -26.90 -2.16
CA VAL A 187 7.68 -26.67 -0.74
C VAL A 187 7.46 -25.24 -0.29
N ALA A 188 7.94 -24.24 -1.05
CA ALA A 188 7.79 -22.84 -0.64
C ALA A 188 6.35 -22.32 -0.84
N THR A 189 5.62 -22.82 -1.85
CA THR A 189 4.19 -22.51 -2.02
C THR A 189 3.35 -23.23 -0.98
N TRP A 190 3.73 -24.43 -0.55
CA TRP A 190 3.16 -25.15 0.58
C TRP A 190 3.49 -24.46 1.89
N ALA A 191 4.69 -23.90 2.07
CA ALA A 191 5.06 -23.15 3.27
C ALA A 191 4.26 -21.85 3.36
N LEU A 192 4.18 -21.08 2.27
CA LEU A 192 3.36 -19.87 2.21
C LEU A 192 1.87 -20.21 2.33
N GLY A 193 1.41 -21.25 1.62
CA GLY A 193 0.04 -21.76 1.68
C GLY A 193 -0.32 -22.23 3.09
N SER A 194 0.58 -22.96 3.75
CA SER A 194 0.43 -23.39 5.14
C SER A 194 0.39 -22.19 6.07
N ILE A 195 1.28 -21.20 5.90
CA ILE A 195 1.22 -19.95 6.67
C ILE A 195 -0.14 -19.30 6.45
N VAL A 196 -0.59 -19.09 5.21
CA VAL A 196 -1.88 -18.46 4.90
C VAL A 196 -3.06 -19.26 5.47
N VAL A 197 -3.06 -20.58 5.36
CA VAL A 197 -4.10 -21.46 5.90
C VAL A 197 -4.09 -21.43 7.42
N THR A 198 -2.94 -21.55 8.07
CA THR A 198 -2.78 -21.41 9.52
C THR A 198 -3.28 -20.05 9.99
N LEU A 199 -2.92 -19.00 9.26
CA LEU A 199 -3.35 -17.62 9.50
C LEU A 199 -4.89 -17.49 9.37
N ILE A 200 -5.51 -18.08 8.34
CA ILE A 200 -6.98 -18.06 8.13
C ILE A 200 -7.70 -18.88 9.21
N ALA A 201 -7.24 -20.11 9.47
CA ALA A 201 -7.82 -21.01 10.46
C ALA A 201 -7.78 -20.40 11.86
N THR A 202 -6.65 -19.79 12.23
CA THR A 202 -6.47 -19.00 13.46
C THR A 202 -7.53 -17.91 13.60
N ARG A 203 -7.78 -17.17 12.51
CA ARG A 203 -8.75 -16.07 12.51
C ARG A 203 -10.20 -16.57 12.55
N ALA A 204 -10.49 -17.66 11.86
CA ALA A 204 -11.81 -18.29 11.90
C ALA A 204 -12.11 -18.79 13.33
N PHE A 205 -11.13 -19.43 13.97
CA PHE A 205 -11.25 -19.93 15.34
C PHE A 205 -11.51 -18.82 16.36
N THR A 206 -10.74 -17.72 16.31
CA THR A 206 -10.95 -16.55 17.18
C THR A 206 -12.33 -15.91 16.99
N LYS A 207 -12.82 -15.80 15.75
CA LYS A 207 -14.18 -15.31 15.47
C LYS A 207 -15.27 -16.24 16.01
N LEU A 208 -15.12 -17.55 15.83
CA LEU A 208 -16.09 -18.54 16.31
C LEU A 208 -16.19 -18.51 17.84
N GLN A 209 -15.06 -18.37 18.55
CA GLN A 209 -15.07 -18.19 20.01
C GLN A 209 -15.80 -16.91 20.43
N ALA A 210 -15.62 -15.80 19.69
CA ALA A 210 -16.30 -14.54 19.98
C ALA A 210 -17.82 -14.60 19.77
N LEU A 211 -18.32 -15.47 18.89
CA LEU A 211 -19.74 -15.62 18.59
C LEU A 211 -20.48 -16.60 19.52
N GLY A 212 -19.76 -17.51 20.19
CA GLY A 212 -20.35 -18.73 20.73
C GLY A 212 -20.36 -18.92 22.25
N ARG A 213 -19.82 -18.01 23.07
CA ARG A 213 -19.83 -18.19 24.53
C ARG A 213 -20.28 -16.93 25.30
N PRO A 214 -21.34 -16.98 26.13
CA PRO A 214 -21.43 -16.03 27.24
C PRO A 214 -20.15 -16.16 28.07
N LYS A 215 -19.65 -15.04 28.64
CA LYS A 215 -18.43 -14.94 29.47
C LYS A 215 -18.54 -15.75 30.78
N ALA A 216 -18.99 -17.00 30.72
CA ALA A 216 -18.87 -17.94 31.82
C ALA A 216 -17.38 -18.26 31.98
N VAL A 217 -16.85 -17.88 33.14
CA VAL A 217 -15.48 -18.11 33.60
C VAL A 217 -15.26 -19.62 33.68
N MET A 218 -14.92 -20.25 32.55
CA MET A 218 -14.45 -21.63 32.58
C MET A 218 -12.95 -21.64 32.95
N PRO A 219 -12.57 -22.48 33.93
CA PRO A 219 -11.18 -22.60 34.35
C PRO A 219 -10.34 -23.21 33.21
N LEU A 220 -9.30 -22.47 32.78
CA LEU A 220 -8.13 -22.93 32.02
C LEU A 220 -8.36 -24.09 31.03
N ASP A 221 -9.27 -23.85 30.08
CA ASP A 221 -9.62 -24.72 28.95
C ASP A 221 -8.40 -24.93 28.01
N PRO A 222 -8.10 -26.15 27.49
CA PRO A 222 -7.10 -26.38 26.42
C PRO A 222 -7.25 -25.41 25.23
N ALA A 223 -8.47 -24.90 24.97
CA ALA A 223 -8.71 -23.87 23.97
C ALA A 223 -7.93 -22.56 24.23
N ASN A 224 -7.76 -22.15 25.49
CA ASN A 224 -6.99 -20.96 25.86
C ASN A 224 -5.49 -21.16 25.65
N ARG A 225 -4.98 -22.37 25.90
CA ARG A 225 -3.56 -22.71 25.64
C ARG A 225 -3.27 -22.66 24.14
N LEU A 226 -4.16 -23.24 23.33
CA LEU A 226 -4.05 -23.20 21.88
C LEU A 226 -4.09 -21.76 21.35
N LEU A 227 -5.03 -20.94 21.84
CA LEU A 227 -5.11 -19.53 21.44
C LEU A 227 -3.83 -18.76 21.77
N ARG A 228 -3.27 -18.94 22.98
CA ARG A 228 -1.99 -18.31 23.36
C ARG A 228 -0.83 -18.75 22.46
N LEU A 229 -0.73 -20.04 22.16
CA LEU A 229 0.29 -20.57 21.25
C LEU A 229 0.16 -19.94 19.86
N VAL A 230 -1.07 -19.85 19.35
CA VAL A 230 -1.38 -19.25 18.06
C VAL A 230 -0.99 -17.77 18.03
N ARG A 231 -1.34 -16.99 19.07
CA ARG A 231 -0.92 -15.59 19.22
C ARG A 231 0.60 -15.43 19.22
N LEU A 232 1.31 -16.31 19.93
CA LEU A 232 2.77 -16.32 19.97
C LEU A 232 3.37 -16.58 18.59
N ILE A 233 2.83 -17.56 17.85
CA ILE A 233 3.26 -17.86 16.47
C ILE A 233 3.00 -16.65 15.55
N LEU A 234 1.82 -16.02 15.62
CA LEU A 234 1.51 -14.82 14.85
C LEU A 234 2.47 -13.67 15.16
N ALA A 235 2.73 -13.42 16.45
CA ALA A 235 3.64 -12.38 16.89
C ALA A 235 5.08 -12.64 16.39
N ALA A 236 5.55 -13.89 16.48
CA ALA A 236 6.84 -14.30 15.97
C ALA A 236 6.95 -14.13 14.44
N LEU A 237 5.94 -14.55 13.68
CA LEU A 237 5.90 -14.38 12.23
C LEU A 237 5.80 -12.90 11.81
N ALA A 238 5.17 -12.06 12.63
CA ALA A 238 5.06 -10.62 12.38
C ALA A 238 6.30 -9.82 12.81
N PHE A 239 7.23 -10.43 13.55
CA PHE A 239 8.41 -9.75 14.11
C PHE A 239 9.27 -9.05 13.05
N PRO A 240 9.62 -9.67 11.91
CA PRO A 240 10.43 -9.00 10.88
C PRO A 240 9.76 -7.73 10.33
N SER A 241 8.44 -7.80 10.09
CA SER A 241 7.62 -6.66 9.67
C SER A 241 7.64 -5.54 10.71
N ARG A 242 7.56 -5.88 12.00
CA ARG A 242 7.66 -4.92 13.11
C ARG A 242 9.04 -4.28 13.16
N ALA A 243 10.11 -5.05 13.00
CA ALA A 243 11.48 -4.53 12.99
C ALA A 243 11.70 -3.52 11.87
N VAL A 244 11.26 -3.84 10.65
CA VAL A 244 11.31 -2.90 9.50
C VAL A 244 10.48 -1.66 9.78
N THR A 245 9.27 -1.81 10.33
CA THR A 245 8.40 -0.67 10.67
C THR A 245 9.04 0.23 11.73
N VAL A 246 9.68 -0.34 12.76
CA VAL A 246 10.39 0.42 13.79
C VAL A 246 11.57 1.18 13.19
N LEU A 247 12.36 0.53 12.32
CA LEU A 247 13.46 1.18 11.61
C LEU A 247 12.95 2.36 10.79
N ILE A 248 11.92 2.16 9.95
CA ILE A 248 11.30 3.23 9.14
C ILE A 248 10.80 4.36 10.05
N ARG A 249 10.16 4.05 11.17
CA ARG A 249 9.65 5.08 12.10
C ARG A 249 10.75 5.88 12.77
N SER A 250 11.87 5.22 13.07
CA SER A 250 13.05 5.87 13.63
C SER A 250 13.66 6.83 12.61
N THR A 251 13.90 6.36 11.38
CA THR A 251 14.55 7.17 10.33
C THR A 251 13.67 8.31 9.82
N THR A 252 12.35 8.11 9.76
CA THR A 252 11.41 9.14 9.27
C THR A 252 10.92 10.09 10.38
N GLY A 253 11.24 9.82 11.65
CA GLY A 253 10.75 10.64 12.77
C GLY A 253 9.23 10.55 13.02
N THR A 254 8.53 9.63 12.35
CA THR A 254 7.07 9.43 12.51
C THR A 254 6.68 8.92 13.90
N HIS A 255 7.65 8.56 14.74
CA HIS A 255 7.44 8.20 16.14
C HIS A 255 7.20 9.42 17.07
N ARG A 256 7.40 10.65 16.60
CA ARG A 256 7.19 11.84 17.43
C ARG A 256 5.69 12.07 17.66
N GLN A 257 5.27 12.08 18.91
CA GLN A 257 3.91 12.40 19.32
C GLN A 257 3.61 13.89 19.08
N VAL A 258 2.32 14.26 19.07
CA VAL A 258 1.95 15.67 19.17
C VAL A 258 2.21 16.16 20.60
N ASP A 259 2.37 17.46 20.79
CA ASP A 259 2.60 18.04 22.11
C ASP A 259 1.41 17.79 23.06
N ALA A 260 1.70 17.86 24.37
CA ALA A 260 0.73 17.55 25.41
C ALA A 260 -0.47 18.52 25.40
N GLU A 261 -0.25 19.78 25.00
CA GLU A 261 -1.30 20.79 24.89
C GLU A 261 -2.29 20.43 23.79
N THR A 262 -1.80 20.13 22.58
CA THR A 262 -2.60 19.65 21.45
C THR A 262 -3.37 18.39 21.83
N THR A 263 -2.73 17.44 22.51
CA THR A 263 -3.36 16.20 22.98
C THR A 263 -4.52 16.48 23.94
N LYS A 264 -4.29 17.37 24.92
CA LYS A 264 -5.32 17.79 25.89
C LYS A 264 -6.49 18.50 25.20
N ALA A 265 -6.20 19.41 24.28
CA ALA A 265 -7.22 20.14 23.51
C ALA A 265 -8.05 19.22 22.61
N PHE A 266 -7.40 18.30 21.89
CA PHE A 266 -8.07 17.27 21.07
C PHE A 266 -9.03 16.43 21.93
N THR A 267 -8.54 15.98 23.09
CA THR A 267 -9.26 15.11 24.03
C THR A 267 -10.51 15.79 24.59
N ARG A 268 -10.34 17.02 25.09
CA ARG A 268 -11.42 17.83 25.63
C ARG A 268 -12.51 18.03 24.58
N ARG A 269 -12.14 18.46 23.38
CA ARG A 269 -13.09 18.69 22.29
C ARG A 269 -13.84 17.42 21.87
N LEU A 270 -13.13 16.30 21.80
CA LEU A 270 -13.75 15.01 21.46
C LEU A 270 -14.77 14.58 22.52
N ARG A 271 -14.46 14.77 23.81
CA ARG A 271 -15.39 14.52 24.91
C ARG A 271 -16.62 15.42 24.84
N GLU A 272 -16.41 16.73 24.65
CA GLU A 272 -17.49 17.71 24.50
C GLU A 272 -18.43 17.32 23.34
N GLN A 273 -17.88 16.95 22.19
CA GLN A 273 -18.68 16.53 21.03
C GLN A 273 -19.44 15.23 21.24
N LEU A 274 -18.89 14.30 22.04
CA LEU A 274 -19.53 13.01 22.33
C LEU A 274 -20.40 13.04 23.59
N GLY A 275 -20.49 14.17 24.29
CA GLY A 275 -21.22 14.29 25.56
C GLY A 275 -20.64 13.43 26.68
N ILE A 276 -19.33 13.17 26.66
CA ILE A 276 -18.65 12.34 27.66
C ILE A 276 -18.24 13.24 28.84
N PRO A 277 -18.71 12.95 30.08
CA PRO A 277 -18.37 13.75 31.25
C PRO A 277 -16.86 13.77 31.53
N ASP A 278 -16.38 14.89 32.08
CA ASP A 278 -15.02 14.97 32.57
C ASP A 278 -14.77 13.95 33.69
N GLY A 279 -13.68 13.19 33.57
CA GLY A 279 -13.30 12.14 34.51
C GLY A 279 -13.72 10.73 34.10
N ALA A 280 -14.52 10.56 33.04
CA ALA A 280 -14.74 9.24 32.44
C ALA A 280 -13.41 8.65 31.91
N ALA A 281 -13.26 7.32 32.01
CA ALA A 281 -12.05 6.65 31.58
C ALA A 281 -11.79 6.90 30.09
N ASP A 282 -10.65 7.54 29.79
CA ASP A 282 -10.22 7.92 28.44
C ASP A 282 -9.96 6.73 27.53
N GLU A 283 -9.85 5.54 28.10
CA GLU A 283 -9.36 4.37 27.38
C GLU A 283 -10.18 4.12 26.11
N HIS A 284 -11.50 4.17 26.19
CA HIS A 284 -12.37 3.83 25.06
C HIS A 284 -12.48 4.90 23.97
N LEU A 285 -12.17 6.16 24.28
CA LEU A 285 -12.32 7.29 23.34
C LEU A 285 -11.45 7.13 22.09
N TYR A 286 -10.22 6.65 22.25
CA TYR A 286 -9.22 6.56 21.19
C TYR A 286 -9.12 5.17 20.58
N GLN A 287 -9.85 4.20 21.14
CA GLN A 287 -9.74 2.79 20.77
C GLN A 287 -10.42 2.44 19.44
N CYS A 288 -11.20 3.37 18.87
CA CYS A 288 -11.91 3.16 17.61
C CYS A 288 -11.42 4.13 16.54
N SER A 289 -11.39 3.67 15.29
CA SER A 289 -11.25 4.54 14.11
C SER A 289 -12.29 5.67 14.07
N ALA A 290 -13.36 5.56 14.87
CA ALA A 290 -14.35 6.60 15.10
C ALA A 290 -13.74 7.94 15.48
N ALA A 291 -12.80 8.03 16.43
CA ALA A 291 -12.20 9.32 16.83
C ALA A 291 -11.51 10.03 15.66
N TYR A 292 -10.81 9.25 14.82
CA TYR A 292 -10.22 9.76 13.59
C TYR A 292 -11.28 10.28 12.61
N TRP A 293 -12.34 9.51 12.38
CA TRP A 293 -13.42 9.91 11.46
C TRP A 293 -14.22 11.11 11.97
N TYR A 294 -14.49 11.18 13.28
CA TYR A 294 -15.14 12.34 13.90
C TYR A 294 -14.30 13.59 13.73
N ALA A 295 -12.99 13.52 14.00
CA ALA A 295 -12.09 14.63 13.80
C ALA A 295 -12.10 15.10 12.33
N LEU A 296 -12.03 14.16 11.38
CA LEU A 296 -12.06 14.46 9.96
C LEU A 296 -13.36 15.13 9.52
N ILE A 297 -14.51 14.59 9.95
CA ILE A 297 -15.83 15.15 9.64
C ILE A 297 -15.95 16.56 10.23
N ALA A 298 -15.50 16.76 11.47
CA ALA A 298 -15.55 18.06 12.13
C ALA A 298 -14.66 19.10 11.44
N VAL A 299 -13.45 18.75 11.02
CA VAL A 299 -12.58 19.67 10.25
C VAL A 299 -13.19 19.97 8.87
N ARG A 300 -13.76 18.98 8.18
CA ARG A 300 -14.44 19.18 6.89
C ARG A 300 -15.67 20.09 6.97
N ARG A 301 -16.37 20.10 8.10
CA ARG A 301 -17.51 20.99 8.37
C ARG A 301 -17.09 22.37 8.90
N GLY A 302 -15.81 22.53 9.25
CA GLY A 302 -15.27 23.75 9.85
C GLY A 302 -14.77 24.76 8.82
N ASP A 303 -13.74 25.51 9.19
CA ASP A 303 -13.14 26.56 8.37
C ASP A 303 -12.45 25.98 7.10
N PRO A 304 -12.79 26.48 5.89
CA PRO A 304 -12.09 26.15 4.65
C PRO A 304 -10.56 26.29 4.71
N MET A 305 -10.03 27.23 5.51
CA MET A 305 -8.59 27.42 5.69
C MET A 305 -7.91 26.23 6.37
N ALA A 306 -8.62 25.52 7.26
CA ALA A 306 -8.12 24.31 7.90
C ALA A 306 -8.29 23.07 7.00
N LEU A 307 -9.31 23.07 6.14
CA LEU A 307 -9.59 21.97 5.23
C LEU A 307 -8.61 21.92 4.04
N SER A 308 -8.26 23.06 3.45
CA SER A 308 -7.44 23.10 2.23
C SER A 308 -6.08 22.40 2.37
N PRO A 309 -5.27 22.64 3.43
CA PRO A 309 -4.02 21.90 3.62
C PRO A 309 -4.26 20.41 3.87
N LEU A 310 -5.33 20.05 4.60
CA LEU A 310 -5.69 18.66 4.87
C LEU A 310 -6.02 17.90 3.57
N GLU A 311 -6.79 18.50 2.67
CA GLU A 311 -7.09 17.94 1.35
C GLU A 311 -5.83 17.80 0.49
N ASN A 312 -4.94 18.79 0.52
CA ASN A 312 -3.66 18.71 -0.18
C ASN A 312 -2.81 17.53 0.33
N TRP A 313 -2.73 17.33 1.65
CA TRP A 313 -2.02 16.17 2.20
C TRP A 313 -2.69 14.85 1.84
N MET A 314 -4.03 14.82 1.87
CA MET A 314 -4.83 13.65 1.46
C MET A 314 -4.54 13.22 0.03
N ARG A 315 -4.53 14.21 -0.86
CA ARG A 315 -4.12 14.10 -2.24
C ARG A 315 -2.72 13.50 -2.34
N LEU A 316 -1.71 14.18 -1.78
CA LEU A 316 -0.30 13.79 -1.87
C LEU A 316 -0.01 12.36 -1.38
N TYR A 317 -0.55 11.95 -0.22
CA TYR A 317 -0.32 10.59 0.24
C TYR A 317 -1.07 9.58 -0.64
N SER A 318 -2.28 9.89 -1.11
CA SER A 318 -3.05 8.98 -1.99
C SER A 318 -2.34 8.76 -3.31
N PHE A 319 -1.68 9.79 -3.84
CA PHE A 319 -0.84 9.68 -5.03
C PHE A 319 0.39 8.81 -4.81
N ALA A 320 1.10 9.00 -3.69
CA ALA A 320 2.23 8.13 -3.33
C ALA A 320 1.80 6.66 -3.17
N ARG A 321 0.63 6.41 -2.57
CA ARG A 321 0.01 5.09 -2.44
C ARG A 321 -0.27 4.44 -3.81
N ASN A 322 -0.90 5.18 -4.72
CA ASN A 322 -1.23 4.68 -6.05
C ASN A 322 0.04 4.40 -6.88
N LEU A 323 1.05 5.28 -6.83
CA LEU A 323 2.32 5.05 -7.51
C LEU A 323 3.07 3.84 -6.92
N ALA A 324 3.09 3.67 -5.60
CA ALA A 324 3.68 2.48 -4.98
C ALA A 324 3.03 1.20 -5.53
N ALA A 325 1.69 1.18 -5.63
CA ALA A 325 0.96 0.06 -6.20
C ALA A 325 1.24 -0.14 -7.70
N ALA A 326 1.34 0.94 -8.49
CA ALA A 326 1.68 0.86 -9.92
C ALA A 326 3.04 0.18 -10.16
N PHE A 327 4.07 0.63 -9.45
CA PHE A 327 5.41 0.02 -9.54
C PHE A 327 5.43 -1.42 -9.01
N TYR A 328 4.70 -1.70 -7.93
CA TYR A 328 4.59 -3.07 -7.42
C TYR A 328 3.90 -4.01 -8.41
N LEU A 329 2.83 -3.56 -9.07
CA LEU A 329 2.15 -4.32 -10.11
C LEU A 329 3.05 -4.52 -11.34
N ALA A 330 3.88 -3.55 -11.71
CA ALA A 330 4.88 -3.70 -12.76
C ALA A 330 5.95 -4.74 -12.38
N PHE A 331 6.37 -4.79 -11.11
CA PHE A 331 7.23 -5.86 -10.59
C PHE A 331 6.57 -7.24 -10.71
N LEU A 332 5.30 -7.37 -10.29
CA LEU A 332 4.55 -8.63 -10.44
C LEU A 332 4.43 -9.04 -11.91
N TYR A 333 4.13 -8.07 -12.79
CA TYR A 333 4.11 -8.31 -14.22
C TYR A 333 5.44 -8.88 -14.71
N GLY A 334 6.57 -8.26 -14.33
CA GLY A 334 7.91 -8.74 -14.65
C GLY A 334 8.16 -10.17 -14.20
N ILE A 335 7.74 -10.55 -12.98
CA ILE A 335 7.84 -11.94 -12.49
C ILE A 335 7.06 -12.91 -13.38
N PHE A 336 5.77 -12.61 -13.62
CA PHE A 336 4.91 -13.51 -14.40
C PHE A 336 5.36 -13.61 -15.84
N TRP A 337 5.76 -12.49 -16.42
CA TRP A 337 6.28 -12.42 -17.77
C TRP A 337 7.57 -13.22 -17.91
N TRP A 338 8.53 -13.04 -17.00
CA TRP A 338 9.77 -13.83 -16.99
C TRP A 338 9.49 -15.32 -16.89
N ARG A 339 8.59 -15.72 -15.98
CA ARG A 339 8.22 -17.13 -15.81
C ARG A 339 7.61 -17.71 -17.08
N ALA A 340 6.76 -16.95 -17.77
CA ALA A 340 6.16 -17.36 -19.03
C ALA A 340 7.19 -17.48 -20.17
N GLN A 341 8.27 -16.69 -20.12
CA GLN A 341 9.24 -16.54 -21.22
C GLN A 341 10.66 -17.02 -20.89
N GLY A 342 10.86 -17.73 -19.77
CA GLY A 342 12.19 -18.06 -19.25
C GLY A 342 13.10 -18.81 -20.23
N ALA A 343 12.51 -19.68 -21.06
CA ALA A 343 13.25 -20.42 -22.10
C ALA A 343 13.70 -19.52 -23.27
N ALA A 344 12.92 -18.50 -23.64
CA ALA A 344 13.33 -17.53 -24.65
C ALA A 344 14.43 -16.61 -24.12
N LEU A 345 14.37 -16.27 -22.83
CA LEU A 345 15.32 -15.38 -22.15
C LEU A 345 16.70 -16.01 -21.94
N SER A 346 16.80 -17.33 -21.84
CA SER A 346 18.10 -17.99 -21.76
C SER A 346 18.91 -17.90 -23.06
N ALA A 347 18.26 -17.60 -24.19
CA ALA A 347 18.90 -17.39 -25.49
C ALA A 347 19.39 -15.96 -25.72
N THR A 348 18.95 -14.97 -24.92
CA THR A 348 19.37 -13.57 -25.05
C THR A 348 20.80 -13.37 -24.56
N SER A 349 21.43 -12.28 -25.01
CA SER A 349 22.74 -11.85 -24.50
C SER A 349 22.71 -11.66 -22.97
N GLU A 350 23.84 -11.83 -22.31
CA GLU A 350 23.96 -11.65 -20.86
C GLU A 350 23.61 -10.22 -20.44
N ALA A 351 24.02 -9.21 -21.23
CA ALA A 351 23.71 -7.81 -20.97
C ALA A 351 22.21 -7.51 -21.06
N ASP A 352 21.52 -7.98 -22.10
CA ASP A 352 20.06 -7.79 -22.25
C ASP A 352 19.29 -8.53 -21.15
N ARG A 353 19.77 -9.73 -20.79
CA ARG A 353 19.22 -10.52 -19.69
C ARG A 353 19.34 -9.77 -18.37
N ALA A 354 20.51 -9.23 -18.07
CA ALA A 354 20.74 -8.42 -16.87
C ALA A 354 19.81 -7.19 -16.85
N ALA A 355 19.65 -6.48 -17.97
CA ALA A 355 18.75 -5.33 -18.07
C ALA A 355 17.29 -5.71 -17.76
N LEU A 356 16.81 -6.82 -18.32
CA LEU A 356 15.47 -7.35 -18.07
C LEU A 356 15.25 -7.76 -16.60
N GLN A 357 16.31 -8.09 -15.88
CA GLN A 357 16.28 -8.46 -14.47
C GLN A 357 16.45 -7.27 -13.52
N VAL A 358 17.11 -6.20 -13.95
CA VAL A 358 17.24 -5.01 -13.11
C VAL A 358 15.91 -4.25 -13.07
N LEU A 359 15.17 -4.19 -14.17
CA LEU A 359 13.97 -3.35 -14.28
C LEU A 359 12.86 -3.70 -13.27
N PRO A 360 12.40 -4.96 -13.12
CA PRO A 360 11.42 -5.31 -12.09
C PRO A 360 11.94 -5.09 -10.66
N LEU A 361 13.24 -5.30 -10.41
CA LEU A 361 13.84 -5.04 -9.10
C LEU A 361 13.81 -3.55 -8.76
N VAL A 362 14.17 -2.68 -9.72
CA VAL A 362 14.05 -1.24 -9.58
C VAL A 362 12.59 -0.85 -9.31
N ALA A 363 11.63 -1.44 -10.03
CA ALA A 363 10.21 -1.20 -9.78
C ALA A 363 9.81 -1.60 -8.34
N PHE A 364 10.24 -2.76 -7.85
CA PHE A 364 10.00 -3.18 -6.46
C PHE A 364 10.62 -2.22 -5.44
N THR A 365 11.87 -1.81 -5.64
CA THR A 365 12.56 -0.85 -4.77
C THR A 365 11.85 0.50 -4.74
N VAL A 366 11.47 1.04 -5.90
CA VAL A 366 10.73 2.30 -6.00
C VAL A 366 9.35 2.18 -5.35
N ALA A 367 8.64 1.06 -5.54
CA ALA A 367 7.39 0.79 -4.86
C ALA A 367 7.52 0.84 -3.33
N PHE A 368 8.59 0.22 -2.79
CA PHE A 368 8.87 0.26 -1.36
C PHE A 368 9.19 1.67 -0.85
N LEU A 369 10.01 2.44 -1.56
CA LEU A 369 10.33 3.83 -1.21
C LEU A 369 9.07 4.72 -1.22
N LEU A 370 8.19 4.53 -2.21
CA LEU A 370 6.92 5.26 -2.28
C LEU A 370 5.94 4.84 -1.18
N LEU A 371 5.94 3.57 -0.78
CA LEU A 371 5.16 3.10 0.37
C LEU A 371 5.66 3.73 1.69
N GLN A 372 6.98 3.87 1.86
CA GLN A 372 7.55 4.61 2.99
C GLN A 372 7.15 6.08 2.95
N ARG A 373 7.23 6.72 1.78
CA ARG A 373 6.78 8.10 1.58
C ARG A 373 5.30 8.28 1.91
N TYR A 374 4.44 7.35 1.46
CA TYR A 374 3.03 7.32 1.84
C TYR A 374 2.87 7.27 3.37
N HIS A 375 3.56 6.36 4.06
CA HIS A 375 3.47 6.23 5.50
C HIS A 375 3.90 7.51 6.23
N TYR A 376 4.97 8.14 5.76
CA TYR A 376 5.48 9.41 6.27
C TYR A 376 4.47 10.54 6.09
N LEU A 377 3.96 10.76 4.87
CA LEU A 377 2.96 11.79 4.58
C LEU A 377 1.67 11.58 5.38
N TYR A 378 1.19 10.34 5.47
CA TYR A 378 -0.03 10.00 6.18
C TYR A 378 0.09 10.23 7.70
N THR A 379 1.21 9.81 8.30
CA THR A 379 1.41 9.87 9.75
C THR A 379 1.83 11.25 10.22
N ASP A 380 2.87 11.83 9.61
CA ASP A 380 3.53 13.02 10.12
C ASP A 380 2.87 14.32 9.67
N TYR A 381 2.38 14.38 8.43
CA TYR A 381 1.73 15.58 7.92
C TYR A 381 0.22 15.49 8.08
N TYR A 382 -0.41 14.54 7.40
CA TYR A 382 -1.86 14.47 7.32
C TYR A 382 -2.50 14.26 8.70
N THR A 383 -2.13 13.20 9.43
CA THR A 383 -2.78 12.90 10.71
C THR A 383 -2.46 13.94 11.79
N LYS A 384 -1.21 14.43 11.90
CA LYS A 384 -0.90 15.50 12.86
C LYS A 384 -1.60 16.81 12.52
N HIS A 385 -1.69 17.16 11.25
CA HIS A 385 -2.45 18.34 10.83
C HIS A 385 -3.93 18.18 11.16
N LEU A 386 -4.52 17.00 10.89
CA LEU A 386 -5.90 16.69 11.28
C LEU A 386 -6.11 16.88 12.80
N ILE A 387 -5.20 16.34 13.63
CA ILE A 387 -5.27 16.46 15.08
C ILE A 387 -5.24 17.94 15.50
N ARG A 388 -4.29 18.73 14.97
CA ARG A 388 -4.15 20.16 15.30
C ARG A 388 -5.35 20.99 14.86
N SER A 389 -5.80 20.81 13.62
CA SER A 389 -6.95 21.52 13.05
C SER A 389 -8.24 21.17 13.79
N TYR A 390 -8.37 19.94 14.28
CA TYR A 390 -9.48 19.56 15.14
C TYR A 390 -9.36 20.17 16.54
N ALA A 391 -8.18 20.08 17.18
CA ALA A 391 -7.95 20.57 18.54
C ALA A 391 -8.12 22.10 18.66
N PHE A 392 -7.65 22.83 17.66
CA PHE A 392 -7.67 24.30 17.60
C PHE A 392 -8.33 24.75 16.30
N PRO A 393 -9.68 24.69 16.20
CA PRO A 393 -10.33 25.27 15.04
C PRO A 393 -10.00 26.78 14.99
N PRO A 394 -9.90 27.37 13.80
CA PRO A 394 -9.86 28.82 13.67
C PRO A 394 -11.08 29.41 14.37
N SER A 395 -10.88 30.38 15.28
CA SER A 395 -11.99 31.04 15.94
C SER A 395 -12.78 31.84 14.92
N THR A 396 -14.07 31.51 14.75
CA THR A 396 -15.00 32.26 13.91
C THR A 396 -15.22 33.70 14.41
N ASP A 397 -14.80 34.02 15.64
CA ASP A 397 -15.00 35.32 16.29
C ASP A 397 -14.02 36.43 15.87
N ARG A 398 -13.18 36.24 14.84
CA ARG A 398 -12.34 37.35 14.35
C ARG A 398 -13.12 38.48 13.68
N THR A 399 -14.39 38.29 13.34
CA THR A 399 -15.23 39.34 12.76
C THR A 399 -15.82 40.31 13.80
N THR A 400 -15.92 39.94 15.08
CA THR A 400 -16.42 40.85 16.13
C THR A 400 -15.34 41.74 16.73
N SER A 401 -14.06 41.42 16.58
CA SER A 401 -12.95 42.25 17.09
C SER A 401 -12.52 43.39 16.15
N LEU A 402 -12.88 43.36 14.86
CA LEU A 402 -12.58 44.47 13.93
C LEU A 402 -13.69 45.53 13.88
N ALA A 403 -14.86 45.29 14.47
CA ALA A 403 -15.90 46.29 14.66
C ALA A 403 -15.62 47.28 15.81
N GLY A 404 -14.55 47.06 16.59
CA GLY A 404 -14.15 47.90 17.72
C GLY A 404 -12.99 48.86 17.45
N ILE A 405 -12.40 48.82 16.25
CA ILE A 405 -11.44 49.84 15.81
C ILE A 405 -12.23 50.87 15.00
N GLY A 406 -12.78 51.85 15.72
CA GLY A 406 -13.36 53.05 15.10
C GLY A 406 -12.33 53.83 14.27
N PRO A 407 -12.79 54.74 13.40
CA PRO A 407 -11.95 55.50 12.47
C PRO A 407 -10.84 56.31 13.15
#